data_AF-A0A085JII1-F1
#
_entry.id   AF-A0A085JII1-F1
#
_cell.length_a   1.000
_cell.length_b   1.000
_cell.length_c   1.000
_cell.angle_alpha   90.00
_cell.angle_beta   90.00
_cell.angle_gamma   90.00
#
_symmetry.space_group_name_H-M   'P 1'
#
loop_
_entity.id
_entity.type
_entity.pdbx_description
1 polymer ?
#
loop_
_entity_poly.entity_id
_entity_poly.type
_entity_poly.pdbx_seq_one_letter_code
_entity_poly.pdbx_strand_id
1 'polypeptide(L)'
;MQNFHFLDQLIFGYFNQDADIINDGEDTIEGIVRLFKKSAPDWMLKDLVEEVDDFISAYGDGVEEEFRKRYGFDFSPELWETTAHEFLMTVRQISSEK
;
A
#
# COMPACT_ATOMS: atom_id res chain seq x y z
N MET A 1 14.40 12.14 1.92
CA MET A 1 13.70 10.86 1.79
C MET A 1 13.06 10.82 0.42
N GLN A 2 13.11 9.71 -0.30
CA GLN A 2 12.32 9.55 -1.53
C GLN A 2 10.83 9.69 -1.20
N ASN A 3 10.07 10.26 -2.14
CA ASN A 3 8.62 10.43 -2.04
C ASN A 3 7.94 9.30 -2.83
N PHE A 4 6.94 8.67 -2.23
CA PHE A 4 6.14 7.60 -2.83
C PHE A 4 4.67 8.05 -2.75
N HIS A 5 4.30 9.00 -3.61
CA HIS A 5 3.08 9.78 -3.44
C HIS A 5 1.80 8.94 -3.53
N PHE A 6 1.75 7.99 -4.45
CA PHE A 6 0.58 7.15 -4.63
C PHE A 6 0.52 6.03 -3.59
N LEU A 7 1.68 5.54 -3.13
CA LEU A 7 1.74 4.66 -1.97
C LEU A 7 1.29 5.39 -0.69
N ASP A 8 1.72 6.64 -0.48
CA ASP A 8 1.27 7.50 0.61
C ASP A 8 -0.26 7.69 0.55
N GLN A 9 -0.82 7.96 -0.64
CA GLN A 9 -2.26 8.10 -0.84
C GLN A 9 -3.04 6.83 -0.51
N LEU A 10 -2.54 5.66 -0.94
CA LEU A 10 -3.16 4.37 -0.60
C LEU A 10 -3.18 4.17 0.92
N ILE A 11 -2.04 4.37 1.58
CA ILE A 11 -1.90 4.10 3.01
C ILE A 11 -2.74 5.08 3.84
N PHE A 12 -2.53 6.38 3.64
CA PHE A 12 -3.23 7.39 4.44
C PHE A 12 -4.71 7.53 4.06
N GLY A 13 -5.10 7.13 2.86
CA GLY A 13 -6.50 7.19 2.41
C GLY A 13 -7.32 5.97 2.79
N TYR A 14 -6.71 4.77 2.84
CA TYR A 14 -7.45 3.51 2.92
C TYR A 14 -6.97 2.58 4.04
N PHE A 15 -5.68 2.55 4.36
CA PHE A 15 -5.12 1.65 5.39
C PHE A 15 -4.81 2.35 6.72
N ASN A 16 -5.26 3.59 6.89
CA ASN A 16 -5.06 4.36 8.12
C ASN A 16 -5.82 3.74 9.31
N GLN A 17 -5.75 4.40 10.47
CA GLN A 17 -6.34 3.90 11.71
C GLN A 17 -7.86 3.69 11.67
N ASP A 18 -8.56 4.32 10.71
CA ASP A 18 -10.01 4.23 10.52
C ASP A 18 -10.39 3.22 9.41
N ALA A 19 -9.46 2.35 8.98
CA ALA A 19 -9.67 1.40 7.87
C ALA A 19 -10.90 0.50 8.04
N ASP A 20 -11.28 0.15 9.28
CA ASP A 20 -12.48 -0.63 9.63
C ASP A 20 -13.79 0.17 9.48
N ILE A 21 -13.71 1.48 9.34
CA ILE A 21 -14.85 2.40 9.23
C ILE A 21 -15.02 2.90 7.78
N ILE A 22 -13.94 3.18 7.07
CA ILE A 22 -13.96 3.97 5.82
C ILE A 22 -14.03 3.15 4.53
N ASN A 23 -13.81 1.83 4.59
CA ASN A 23 -13.64 0.99 3.39
C ASN A 23 -14.91 0.22 2.99
N ASP A 24 -16.10 0.80 3.17
CA ASP A 24 -17.38 0.18 2.77
C ASP A 24 -17.58 -1.26 3.30
N GLY A 25 -16.99 -1.59 4.45
CA GLY A 25 -17.04 -2.92 5.07
C GLY A 25 -16.03 -3.94 4.56
N GLU A 26 -15.12 -3.56 3.66
CA GLU A 26 -13.97 -4.40 3.29
C GLU A 26 -12.92 -4.41 4.42
N ASP A 27 -12.51 -5.61 4.82
CA ASP A 27 -11.58 -5.86 5.93
C ASP A 27 -10.37 -6.70 5.50
N THR A 28 -10.13 -6.82 4.20
CA THR A 28 -8.97 -7.51 3.61
C THR A 28 -8.07 -6.55 2.85
N ILE A 29 -6.76 -6.83 2.83
CA ILE A 29 -5.80 -6.02 2.05
C ILE A 29 -6.22 -6.01 0.58
N GLU A 30 -6.53 -7.17 0.01
CA GLU A 30 -6.94 -7.29 -1.38
C GLU A 30 -8.23 -6.53 -1.67
N GLY A 31 -9.21 -6.61 -0.78
CA GLY A 31 -10.47 -5.87 -0.90
C GLY A 31 -10.24 -4.37 -0.93
N ILE A 32 -9.46 -3.86 0.03
CA ILE A 32 -9.15 -2.43 0.15
C ILE A 32 -8.33 -1.92 -1.03
N VAL A 33 -7.31 -2.66 -1.49
CA VAL A 33 -6.55 -2.29 -2.70
C VAL A 33 -7.45 -2.31 -3.93
N ARG A 34 -8.40 -3.26 -4.04
CA ARG A 34 -9.40 -3.27 -5.12
C ARG A 34 -10.37 -2.09 -5.04
N LEU A 35 -10.71 -1.60 -3.85
CA LEU A 35 -11.50 -0.37 -3.68
C LEU A 35 -10.71 0.85 -4.18
N PHE A 36 -9.46 1.02 -3.74
CA PHE A 36 -8.57 2.07 -4.25
C PHE A 36 -8.49 2.01 -5.78
N LYS A 37 -8.22 0.82 -6.33
CA LYS A 37 -8.14 0.59 -7.78
C LYS A 37 -9.38 1.03 -8.54
N LYS A 38 -10.58 0.76 -8.03
CA LYS A 38 -11.84 1.18 -8.67
C LYS A 38 -11.99 2.71 -8.77
N SER A 39 -11.33 3.46 -7.89
CA SER A 39 -11.39 4.92 -7.83
C SER A 39 -10.24 5.63 -8.56
N ALA A 40 -9.13 4.93 -8.78
CA ALA A 40 -7.91 5.48 -9.37
C ALA A 40 -7.90 5.34 -10.91
N PRO A 41 -7.42 6.34 -11.66
CA PRO A 41 -7.21 6.20 -13.10
C PRO A 41 -5.99 5.31 -13.42
N ASP A 42 -6.00 4.66 -14.59
CA ASP A 42 -4.95 3.71 -15.01
C ASP A 42 -3.51 4.25 -14.89
N TRP A 43 -3.30 5.53 -15.20
CA TRP A 43 -1.96 6.15 -15.12
C TRP A 43 -1.47 6.21 -13.68
N MET A 44 -2.35 6.45 -12.71
CA MET A 44 -2.01 6.49 -11.29
C MET A 44 -1.66 5.09 -10.79
N LEU A 45 -2.38 4.07 -11.24
CA LEU A 45 -2.09 2.68 -10.90
C LEU A 45 -0.74 2.22 -11.46
N LYS A 46 -0.40 2.67 -12.68
CA LYS A 46 0.92 2.43 -13.27
C LYS A 46 2.03 3.08 -12.44
N ASP A 47 1.85 4.34 -12.04
CA ASP A 47 2.84 5.04 -11.22
C ASP A 47 2.94 4.44 -9.80
N LEU A 48 1.84 3.96 -9.22
CA LEU A 48 1.87 3.22 -7.94
C LEU A 48 2.68 1.93 -8.04
N VAL A 49 2.55 1.19 -9.15
CA VAL A 49 3.39 -0.01 -9.38
C VAL A 49 4.86 0.35 -9.46
N GLU A 50 5.21 1.43 -10.16
CA GLU A 50 6.59 1.94 -10.25
C GLU A 50 7.11 2.38 -8.86
N GLU A 51 6.30 3.07 -8.06
CA GLU A 51 6.66 3.48 -6.70
C GLU A 51 6.89 2.28 -5.76
N VAL A 52 6.10 1.21 -5.88
CA VAL A 52 6.31 -0.02 -5.11
C VAL A 52 7.63 -0.68 -5.51
N ASP A 53 7.89 -0.81 -6.82
CA ASP A 53 9.14 -1.39 -7.33
C ASP A 53 10.35 -0.56 -6.87
N ASP A 54 10.25 0.76 -6.92
CA ASP A 54 11.28 1.69 -6.44
C ASP A 54 11.48 1.59 -4.91
N PHE A 55 10.40 1.47 -4.13
CA PHE A 55 10.49 1.32 -2.67
C PHE A 55 11.26 0.04 -2.30
N ILE A 56 10.85 -1.10 -2.89
CA ILE A 56 11.50 -2.38 -2.63
C ILE A 56 12.97 -2.34 -3.06
N SER A 57 13.26 -1.80 -4.24
CA SER A 57 14.63 -1.69 -4.75
C SER A 57 15.50 -0.75 -3.93
N ALA A 58 14.95 0.35 -3.40
CA ALA A 58 15.72 1.33 -2.64
C ALA A 58 16.14 0.82 -1.26
N TYR A 59 15.30 0.00 -0.62
CA TYR A 59 15.53 -0.42 0.77
C TYR A 59 15.97 -1.89 0.91
N GLY A 60 15.71 -2.78 -0.06
CA GLY A 60 16.17 -4.17 -0.03
C GLY A 60 15.81 -4.88 1.29
N ASP A 61 16.80 -5.40 2.00
CA ASP A 61 16.62 -6.04 3.31
C ASP A 61 16.07 -5.09 4.40
N GLY A 62 16.10 -3.77 4.16
CA GLY A 62 15.57 -2.73 5.03
C GLY A 62 14.12 -2.33 4.77
N VAL A 63 13.40 -3.00 3.85
CA VAL A 63 12.01 -2.66 3.48
C VAL A 63 11.08 -2.60 4.71
N GLU A 64 11.13 -3.60 5.58
CA GLU A 64 10.29 -3.65 6.78
C GLU A 64 10.54 -2.45 7.72
N GLU A 65 11.82 -2.14 7.95
CA GLU A 65 12.22 -1.06 8.86
C GLU A 65 11.84 0.32 8.31
N GLU A 66 12.05 0.53 7.01
CA GLU A 66 11.69 1.80 6.38
C GLU A 66 10.17 1.99 6.28
N PHE A 67 9.44 0.93 5.93
CA PHE A 67 7.98 0.97 5.88
C PHE A 67 7.40 1.33 7.25
N ARG A 68 7.86 0.66 8.31
CA ARG A 68 7.45 0.94 9.69
C ARG A 68 7.78 2.37 10.13
N LYS A 69 8.94 2.91 9.75
CA LYS A 69 9.30 4.32 10.03
C LYS A 69 8.36 5.32 9.39
N ARG A 70 7.91 5.04 8.17
CA ARG A 70 7.06 5.95 7.38
C ARG A 70 5.59 5.85 7.77
N TYR A 71 5.10 4.63 7.94
CA TYR A 71 3.67 4.36 8.01
C TYR A 71 3.21 3.74 9.32
N GLY A 72 4.12 3.31 10.21
CA GLY A 72 3.77 2.52 11.40
C GLY A 72 2.83 3.21 12.40
N PHE A 73 2.63 4.53 12.29
CA PHE A 73 1.58 5.23 13.04
C PHE A 73 0.18 4.95 12.49
N ASP A 74 0.06 4.86 11.16
CA ASP A 74 -1.22 4.73 10.46
C ASP A 74 -1.55 3.29 10.11
N PHE A 75 -0.54 2.53 9.68
CA PHE A 75 -0.68 1.17 9.17
C PHE A 75 0.50 0.29 9.60
N SER A 76 0.18 -0.82 10.25
CA SER A 76 1.14 -1.88 10.64
C SER A 76 0.75 -3.19 9.94
N PRO A 77 1.50 -3.66 8.93
CA PRO A 77 1.20 -4.90 8.19
C PRO A 77 1.01 -6.13 9.09
N GLU A 78 1.68 -6.18 10.24
CA GLU A 78 1.61 -7.28 11.19
C GLU A 78 0.23 -7.43 11.84
N LEU A 79 -0.54 -6.34 11.95
CA LEU A 79 -1.93 -6.38 12.43
C LEU A 79 -2.89 -6.99 11.39
N TRP A 80 -2.42 -7.16 10.16
CA TRP A 80 -3.13 -7.76 9.04
C TRP A 80 -2.53 -9.11 8.64
N GLU A 81 -1.77 -9.74 9.55
CA GLU A 81 -1.13 -11.04 9.36
C GLU A 81 -0.19 -11.12 8.13
N THR A 82 0.46 -10.01 7.79
CA THR A 82 1.40 -9.94 6.66
C THR A 82 2.68 -9.15 7.01
N THR A 83 3.63 -9.12 6.09
CA THR A 83 4.84 -8.27 6.14
C THR A 83 4.69 -7.04 5.24
N ALA A 84 5.50 -6.00 5.44
CA ALA A 84 5.50 -4.84 4.53
C ALA A 84 5.84 -5.26 3.10
N HIS A 85 6.80 -6.16 2.91
CA HIS A 85 7.15 -6.67 1.60
C HIS A 85 5.97 -7.41 0.93
N GLU A 86 5.30 -8.32 1.64
CA GLU A 86 4.13 -9.03 1.10
C GLU A 86 2.96 -8.08 0.80
N PHE A 87 2.67 -7.13 1.69
CA PHE A 87 1.70 -6.07 1.43
C PHE A 87 2.00 -5.31 0.14
N LEU A 88 3.24 -4.84 -0.02
CA LEU A 88 3.68 -4.11 -1.22
C LEU A 88 3.53 -4.97 -2.47
N MET A 89 3.89 -6.25 -2.42
CA MET A 89 3.70 -7.17 -3.54
C MET A 89 2.23 -7.39 -3.90
N THR A 90 1.33 -7.43 -2.91
CA THR A 90 -0.13 -7.48 -3.14
C THR A 90 -0.64 -6.20 -3.81
N VAL A 91 -0.21 -5.03 -3.33
CA VAL A 91 -0.53 -3.72 -3.95
C VAL A 91 -0.10 -3.70 -5.41
N ARG A 92 1.15 -4.07 -5.67
CA ARG A 92 1.73 -4.15 -7.01
C ARG A 92 0.94 -5.09 -7.92
N GLN A 93 0.65 -6.29 -7.44
CA GLN A 93 -0.07 -7.31 -8.19
C GLN A 93 -1.45 -6.81 -8.62
N ILE A 94 -2.27 -6.34 -7.68
CA ILE A 94 -3.65 -5.90 -7.97
C ILE A 94 -3.67 -4.66 -8.87
N SER A 95 -2.77 -3.71 -8.62
CA SER A 95 -2.67 -2.47 -9.41
C SER A 95 -2.25 -2.72 -10.86
N SER A 96 -1.53 -3.82 -11.12
CA SER A 96 -1.12 -4.24 -12.47
C SER A 96 -2.16 -5.05 -13.24
N GLU A 97 -3.21 -5.54 -12.58
CA GLU A 97 -4.30 -6.28 -13.24
C GLU A 97 -5.08 -5.37 -14.19
N LYS A 98 -5.58 -5.92 -15.31
CA LYS A 98 -6.45 -5.20 -16.26
C LYS A 98 -7.91 -5.14 -15.82
#